data_AF-A0A653DTN2-F1
#
_entry.id   AF-A0A653DTN2-F1
#
_cell.length_a   1.000
_cell.length_b   1.000
_cell.length_c   1.000
_cell.angle_alpha   90.00
_cell.angle_beta   90.00
_cell.angle_gamma   90.00
#
_symmetry.space_group_name_H-M   'P 1'
#
loop_
_entity.id
_entity.type
_entity.pdbx_description
1 polymer ?
#
loop_
_entity_poly.entity_id
_entity_poly.type
_entity_poly.pdbx_seq_one_letter_code
_entity_poly.pdbx_strand_id
1 'polypeptide(L)'
;MENNEDIEVSITRKSLIMPKLPSALTTEEKKFLLAVERGDLPNVRRMLQKANRKKTNIDINCVDSFGRGAMTIAIDQENLEMVELLVIMGVDTKDSLLHAINVEFVEAVELLLEHEELIHKEGEPY
;
A
#
# COMPACT_ATOMS: atom_id res chain seq x y z
N MET A 1 -37.55 -22.19 50.09
CA MET A 1 -37.67 -22.26 48.62
C MET A 1 -36.81 -21.12 48.10
N GLU A 2 -35.49 -21.30 48.19
CA GLU A 2 -34.64 -21.75 47.07
C GLU A 2 -34.67 -20.79 45.88
N ASN A 3 -33.57 -20.04 45.79
CA ASN A 3 -32.73 -19.83 44.60
C ASN A 3 -33.38 -19.26 43.33
N ASN A 4 -32.99 -18.01 43.00
CA ASN A 4 -31.97 -17.75 41.98
C ASN A 4 -31.78 -16.23 41.87
N GLU A 5 -30.74 -15.71 42.53
CA GLU A 5 -30.18 -14.43 42.12
C GLU A 5 -29.49 -14.67 40.78
N ASP A 6 -30.16 -14.32 39.70
CA ASP A 6 -29.52 -14.16 38.39
C ASP A 6 -28.44 -13.09 38.55
N ILE A 7 -27.20 -13.53 38.77
CA ILE A 7 -26.02 -12.67 38.74
C ILE A 7 -25.93 -12.17 37.30
N GLU A 8 -26.50 -11.00 37.04
CA GLU A 8 -26.20 -10.20 35.86
C GLU A 8 -24.72 -9.86 35.92
N VAL A 9 -23.89 -10.72 35.33
CA VAL A 9 -22.49 -10.40 35.06
C VAL A 9 -22.51 -9.22 34.11
N SER A 10 -22.30 -8.04 34.67
CA SER A 10 -22.06 -6.81 33.93
C SER A 10 -20.76 -6.98 33.15
N ILE A 11 -20.87 -7.56 31.95
CA ILE A 11 -19.80 -7.61 30.96
C ILE A 11 -19.51 -6.15 30.62
N THR A 12 -18.50 -5.59 31.28
CA THR A 12 -17.95 -4.29 30.89
C THR A 12 -17.52 -4.43 29.44
N ARG A 13 -18.19 -3.70 28.56
CA ARG A 13 -17.85 -3.59 27.13
C ARG A 13 -16.45 -3.00 27.04
N LYS A 14 -15.42 -3.82 27.24
CA LYS A 14 -14.09 -3.51 26.71
C LYS A 14 -14.32 -3.26 25.24
N SER A 15 -14.03 -2.04 24.80
CA SER A 15 -14.06 -1.67 23.38
C SER A 15 -13.28 -2.73 22.62
N LEU A 16 -13.99 -3.61 21.91
CA LEU A 16 -13.37 -4.56 21.02
C LEU A 16 -12.79 -3.71 19.90
N ILE A 17 -11.46 -3.56 19.87
CA ILE A 17 -10.75 -3.01 18.71
C ILE A 17 -10.96 -4.04 17.62
N MET A 18 -12.02 -3.88 16.83
CA MET A 18 -12.24 -4.72 15.66
C MET A 18 -11.08 -4.47 14.69
N PRO A 19 -10.39 -5.52 14.21
CA PRO A 19 -9.39 -5.35 13.18
C PRO A 19 -10.07 -4.65 11.99
N LYS A 20 -9.42 -3.63 11.42
CA LYS A 20 -9.89 -2.99 10.19
C LYS A 20 -9.86 -4.06 9.10
N LEU A 21 -11.02 -4.59 8.75
CA LEU A 21 -11.17 -5.49 7.63
C LEU A 21 -10.80 -4.72 6.35
N PRO A 22 -10.12 -5.35 5.38
CA PRO A 22 -9.83 -4.71 4.10
C PRO A 22 -11.13 -4.24 3.48
N SER A 23 -11.26 -2.92 3.34
CA SER A 23 -12.40 -2.29 2.69
C SER A 23 -12.33 -2.54 1.19
N ALA A 24 -13.48 -2.75 0.57
CA ALA A 24 -13.53 -2.90 -0.88
C ALA A 24 -12.91 -1.68 -1.57
N LEU A 25 -12.03 -1.92 -2.54
CA LEU A 25 -11.46 -0.88 -3.40
C LEU A 25 -12.57 -0.03 -4.03
N THR A 26 -12.39 1.29 -3.98
CA THR A 26 -13.21 2.25 -4.69
C THR A 26 -13.03 2.10 -6.20
N THR A 27 -13.96 2.64 -6.97
CA THR A 27 -13.87 2.64 -8.44
C THR A 27 -12.62 3.38 -8.94
N GLU A 28 -12.16 4.39 -8.23
CA GLU A 28 -10.95 5.14 -8.61
C GLU A 28 -9.68 4.35 -8.33
N GLU A 29 -9.58 3.68 -7.18
CA GLU A 29 -8.45 2.80 -6.84
C GLU A 29 -8.36 1.60 -7.78
N LYS A 30 -9.50 1.00 -8.16
CA LYS A 30 -9.52 -0.05 -9.20
C LYS A 30 -8.97 0.44 -10.54
N LYS A 31 -9.34 1.66 -10.94
CA LYS A 31 -8.82 2.27 -12.18
C LYS A 31 -7.33 2.57 -12.07
N PHE A 32 -6.86 2.96 -10.90
CA PHE A 32 -5.45 3.22 -10.62
C PHE A 32 -4.64 1.94 -10.78
N LEU A 33 -4.98 0.87 -10.06
CA LEU A 33 -4.27 -0.42 -10.14
C LEU A 33 -4.32 -0.99 -11.57
N LEU A 34 -5.47 -0.88 -12.26
CA LEU A 34 -5.58 -1.33 -13.66
C LEU A 34 -4.72 -0.49 -14.63
N ALA A 35 -4.55 0.81 -14.37
CA ALA A 35 -3.68 1.66 -15.19
C ALA A 35 -2.20 1.28 -14.99
N VAL A 36 -1.81 0.94 -13.76
CA VAL A 36 -0.47 0.43 -13.43
C VAL A 36 -0.22 -0.91 -14.14
N GLU A 37 -1.15 -1.86 -14.03
CA GLU A 37 -1.06 -3.18 -14.68
C GLU A 37 -0.99 -3.10 -16.21
N ARG A 38 -1.50 -2.01 -16.81
CA ARG A 38 -1.41 -1.76 -18.26
C ARG A 38 -0.15 -1.00 -18.68
N GLY A 39 0.67 -0.55 -17.73
CA GLY A 39 1.83 0.31 -18.01
C GLY A 39 1.46 1.73 -18.46
N ASP A 40 0.26 2.24 -18.15
CA ASP A 40 -0.21 3.57 -18.56
C ASP A 40 0.39 4.69 -17.68
N LEU A 41 1.69 4.93 -17.85
CA LEU A 41 2.49 5.94 -17.14
C LEU A 41 1.84 7.34 -17.12
N PRO A 42 1.39 7.92 -18.25
CA PRO A 42 0.83 9.27 -18.24
C PRO A 42 -0.44 9.37 -17.40
N ASN A 43 -1.28 8.34 -17.42
CA ASN A 43 -2.51 8.32 -16.66
C ASN A 43 -2.24 8.10 -15.16
N VAL A 44 -1.39 7.15 -14.81
CA VAL A 44 -0.94 6.92 -13.42
C VAL A 44 -0.36 8.21 -12.82
N ARG A 45 0.54 8.89 -13.54
CA ARG A 45 1.09 10.19 -13.12
C ARG A 45 -0.01 11.23 -12.87
N ARG A 46 -1.00 11.34 -13.76
CA ARG A 46 -2.13 12.28 -13.59
C ARG A 46 -2.99 11.93 -12.39
N MET A 47 -3.24 10.65 -12.14
CA MET A 47 -4.03 10.19 -10.99
C MET A 47 -3.32 10.50 -9.68
N LEU A 48 -2.04 10.17 -9.57
CA LEU A 48 -1.22 10.46 -8.38
C LEU A 48 -1.06 11.97 -8.13
N GLN A 49 -0.89 12.78 -9.18
CA GLN A 49 -0.86 14.25 -9.04
C GLN A 49 -2.19 14.83 -8.54
N LYS A 50 -3.32 14.25 -8.94
CA LYS A 50 -4.64 14.66 -8.43
C LYS A 50 -4.84 14.26 -6.96
N ALA A 51 -4.38 13.06 -6.59
CA ALA A 51 -4.37 12.59 -5.22
C ALA A 51 -3.52 13.50 -4.31
N ASN A 52 -2.28 13.81 -4.71
CA ASN A 52 -1.37 14.69 -3.95
C ASN A 52 -1.91 16.12 -3.79
N ARG A 53 -2.69 16.62 -4.75
CA ARG A 53 -3.38 17.91 -4.67
C ARG A 53 -4.68 17.86 -3.84
N LYS A 54 -4.97 16.74 -3.17
CA LYS A 54 -6.20 16.46 -2.42
C LYS A 54 -7.48 16.70 -3.24
N LYS A 55 -7.40 16.52 -4.56
CA LYS A 55 -8.54 16.69 -5.48
C LYS A 55 -9.38 15.43 -5.59
N THR A 56 -8.81 14.28 -5.25
CA THR A 56 -9.42 12.95 -5.29
C THR A 56 -9.05 12.21 -4.02
N ASN A 57 -9.97 11.41 -3.49
CA ASN A 57 -9.74 10.60 -2.29
C ASN A 57 -9.36 9.18 -2.71
N ILE A 58 -8.17 9.05 -3.29
CA ILE A 58 -7.58 7.77 -3.71
C ILE A 58 -6.50 7.43 -2.70
N ASP A 59 -6.57 6.24 -2.10
CA ASP A 59 -5.43 5.68 -1.38
C ASP A 59 -4.39 5.20 -2.39
N ILE A 60 -3.22 5.86 -2.43
CA ILE A 60 -2.13 5.49 -3.34
C ILE A 60 -1.48 4.15 -2.98
N ASN A 61 -1.68 3.71 -1.73
CA ASN A 61 -1.15 2.45 -1.19
C ASN A 61 -2.24 1.36 -1.15
N CYS A 62 -3.32 1.53 -1.91
CA CYS A 62 -4.40 0.56 -2.02
C CYS A 62 -3.89 -0.78 -2.58
N VAL A 63 -4.52 -1.89 -2.16
CA VAL A 63 -4.17 -3.24 -2.59
C VAL A 63 -5.37 -3.98 -3.17
N ASP A 64 -5.12 -4.87 -4.13
CA ASP A 64 -6.14 -5.74 -4.71
C ASP A 64 -6.59 -6.87 -3.75
N SER A 65 -7.53 -7.70 -4.20
CA SER A 65 -8.04 -8.84 -3.41
C SER A 65 -6.97 -9.89 -3.08
N PHE A 66 -5.81 -9.84 -3.74
CA PHE A 66 -4.66 -10.70 -3.49
C PHE A 66 -3.59 -10.01 -2.63
N GLY A 67 -3.82 -8.77 -2.19
CA GLY A 67 -2.88 -7.99 -1.41
C GLY A 67 -1.80 -7.30 -2.23
N ARG A 68 -1.91 -7.26 -3.57
CA ARG A 68 -0.92 -6.61 -4.44
C ARG A 68 -1.24 -5.13 -4.58
N GLY A 69 -0.27 -4.29 -4.28
CA GLY A 69 -0.34 -2.84 -4.52
C GLY A 69 0.26 -2.46 -5.87
N ALA A 70 0.22 -1.17 -6.19
CA ALA A 70 0.82 -0.64 -7.42
C ALA A 70 2.30 -0.98 -7.56
N MET A 71 3.07 -0.91 -6.46
CA MET A 71 4.50 -1.21 -6.47
C MET A 71 4.79 -2.67 -6.80
N THR A 72 4.10 -3.61 -6.14
CA THR A 72 4.22 -5.05 -6.40
C THR A 72 3.90 -5.38 -7.86
N ILE A 73 2.81 -4.81 -8.40
CA ILE A 73 2.42 -5.02 -9.79
C ILE A 73 3.49 -4.51 -10.75
N ALA A 74 4.06 -3.32 -10.50
CA ALA A 74 5.09 -2.75 -11.36
C ALA A 74 6.38 -3.60 -11.37
N ILE A 75 6.76 -4.16 -10.20
CA ILE A 75 7.91 -5.06 -10.06
C ILE A 75 7.66 -6.40 -10.76
N ASP A 76 6.48 -7.00 -10.56
CA ASP A 76 6.09 -8.27 -11.23
C ASP A 76 6.10 -8.16 -12.76
N GLN A 77 5.90 -6.95 -13.29
CA GLN A 77 5.90 -6.66 -14.71
C GLN A 77 7.26 -6.19 -15.24
N GLU A 78 8.29 -6.15 -14.39
CA GLU A 78 9.63 -5.62 -14.70
C GLU A 78 9.59 -4.21 -15.34
N ASN A 79 8.63 -3.38 -14.92
CA ASN A 79 8.43 -2.04 -15.48
C ASN A 79 9.16 -0.98 -14.65
N LEU A 80 10.44 -0.77 -14.95
CA LEU A 80 11.30 0.16 -14.21
C LEU A 80 10.75 1.59 -14.20
N GLU A 81 10.28 2.10 -15.35
CA GLU A 81 9.74 3.46 -15.45
C GLU A 81 8.52 3.66 -14.53
N MET A 82 7.70 2.62 -14.38
CA MET A 82 6.56 2.67 -13.45
C MET A 82 7.03 2.65 -12.00
N VAL A 83 8.02 1.82 -11.65
CA VAL A 83 8.63 1.79 -10.31
C VAL A 83 9.21 3.17 -9.96
N GLU A 84 10.00 3.76 -10.84
CA GLU A 84 10.53 5.14 -10.72
C GLU A 84 9.41 6.14 -10.44
N LEU A 85 8.35 6.12 -11.23
CA LEU A 85 7.23 7.04 -11.07
C LEU A 85 6.57 6.85 -9.70
N LEU A 86 6.32 5.62 -9.27
CA LEU A 86 5.66 5.34 -8.00
C LEU A 86 6.51 5.82 -6.81
N VAL A 87 7.83 5.57 -6.84
CA VAL A 87 8.79 6.05 -5.84
C VAL A 87 8.79 7.58 -5.77
N ILE A 88 8.93 8.26 -6.92
CA ILE A 88 8.91 9.75 -6.98
C ILE A 88 7.60 10.33 -6.45
N MET A 89 6.48 9.64 -6.69
CA MET A 89 5.16 10.10 -6.27
C MET A 89 4.85 9.78 -4.80
N GLY A 90 5.76 9.11 -4.09
CA GLY A 90 5.66 8.84 -2.65
C GLY A 90 4.77 7.65 -2.30
N VAL A 91 4.70 6.63 -3.18
CA VAL A 91 4.06 5.34 -2.86
C VAL A 91 4.96 4.57 -1.89
N ASP A 92 4.36 3.95 -0.88
CA ASP A 92 5.13 3.23 0.14
C ASP A 92 5.85 2.03 -0.49
N THR A 93 7.17 1.94 -0.27
CA THR A 93 7.99 0.82 -0.76
C THR A 93 7.78 -0.45 0.05
N LYS A 94 7.57 -0.39 1.38
CA LYS A 94 7.32 -1.56 2.25
C LYS A 94 8.30 -2.72 1.97
N ASP A 95 7.79 -3.88 1.55
CA ASP A 95 8.53 -5.10 1.22
C ASP A 95 8.98 -5.17 -0.25
N SER A 96 8.86 -4.07 -1.00
CA SER A 96 9.17 -4.04 -2.44
C SER A 96 10.63 -4.35 -2.75
N LEU A 97 11.58 -3.97 -1.88
CA LEU A 97 12.99 -4.32 -2.06
C LEU A 97 13.19 -5.84 -1.99
N LEU A 98 12.62 -6.48 -0.98
CA LEU A 98 12.67 -7.94 -0.85
C LEU A 98 11.97 -8.62 -2.02
N HIS A 99 10.84 -8.07 -2.47
CA HIS A 99 10.11 -8.59 -3.62
C HIS A 99 10.93 -8.48 -4.91
N ALA A 100 11.56 -7.33 -5.18
CA ALA A 100 12.45 -7.11 -6.33
C ALA A 100 13.62 -8.10 -6.37
N ILE A 101 14.21 -8.41 -5.20
CA ILE A 101 15.25 -9.44 -5.08
C ILE A 101 14.69 -10.83 -5.44
N ASN A 102 13.51 -11.19 -4.92
CA ASN A 102 12.90 -12.50 -5.16
C ASN A 102 12.54 -12.71 -6.64
N VAL A 103 12.19 -11.65 -7.37
CA VAL A 103 11.93 -11.70 -8.82
C VAL A 103 13.18 -11.46 -9.67
N GLU A 104 14.34 -11.26 -9.05
CA GLU A 104 15.63 -10.99 -9.71
C GLU A 104 15.64 -9.72 -10.58
N PHE A 105 14.82 -8.72 -10.24
CA PHE A 105 14.75 -7.45 -10.98
C PHE A 105 15.83 -6.47 -10.51
N VAL A 106 17.04 -6.63 -11.03
CA VAL A 106 18.26 -5.93 -10.56
C VAL A 106 18.13 -4.41 -10.61
N GLU A 107 17.59 -3.84 -11.69
CA GLU A 107 17.46 -2.39 -11.85
C GLU A 107 16.52 -1.78 -10.80
N ALA A 108 15.44 -2.48 -10.46
CA ALA A 108 14.55 -2.03 -9.39
C ALA A 108 15.21 -2.14 -8.00
N VAL A 109 16.05 -3.15 -7.77
CA VAL A 109 16.82 -3.27 -6.52
C VAL A 109 17.76 -2.09 -6.36
N GLU A 110 18.52 -1.74 -7.39
CA GLU A 110 19.44 -0.59 -7.37
C GLU A 110 18.69 0.71 -7.06
N LEU A 111 17.58 0.94 -7.77
CA LEU A 111 16.76 2.13 -7.58
C LEU A 111 16.17 2.22 -6.17
N LEU A 112 15.66 1.11 -5.63
CA LEU A 112 15.04 1.09 -4.30
C LEU A 112 16.08 1.31 -3.19
N LEU A 113 17.29 0.77 -3.34
CA LEU A 113 18.39 1.01 -2.41
C LEU A 113 18.85 2.47 -2.43
N GLU A 114 19.01 3.06 -3.62
CA GLU A 114 19.35 4.48 -3.75
C GLU A 114 18.27 5.37 -3.10
N HIS A 115 16.99 5.04 -3.32
CA HIS A 115 15.89 5.76 -2.68
C HIS A 115 15.96 5.67 -1.15
N GLU A 116 16.24 4.50 -0.60
CA GLU A 116 16.36 4.29 0.85
C GLU A 116 17.51 5.10 1.46
N GLU A 117 18.69 5.11 0.82
CA GLU A 117 19.83 5.92 1.24
C GLU A 117 19.51 7.42 1.25
N LEU A 118 18.73 7.90 0.27
CA LEU A 118 18.34 9.31 0.16
C LEU A 118 17.36 9.76 1.25
N ILE A 119 16.48 8.88 1.72
CA ILE A 119 15.47 9.21 2.74
C ILE A 119 15.93 8.90 4.16
N HIS A 120 16.94 8.05 4.31
CA HIS A 120 17.50 7.66 5.60
C HIS A 120 18.11 8.86 6.34
N LYS A 121 17.90 8.90 7.66
CA LYS A 121 18.45 9.95 8.53
C LYS A 121 19.54 9.38 9.42
N GLU A 122 20.67 10.08 9.46
CA GLU A 122 21.80 9.69 10.29
C GLU A 122 21.39 9.51 11.77
N GLY A 123 21.59 8.31 12.30
CA GLY A 123 21.27 7.93 13.67
C GLY A 123 19.97 7.14 13.85
N GLU A 124 19.17 6.95 12.80
CA GLU A 124 18.06 5.99 12.78
C GLU A 124 18.58 4.60 12.33
N PRO A 125 17.98 3.49 12.79
CA PRO A 125 18.26 2.19 12.19
C PRO A 125 17.76 2.15 10.74
N TYR A 126 18.41 1.33 9.92
CA TYR A 126 17.85 0.88 8.65
C TYR A 126 16.70 -0.10 8.92
#